data_AF-A0A969WHM9-F1
#
_entry.id   AF-A0A969WHM9-F1
#
_cell.length_a   1.000
_cell.length_b   1.000
_cell.length_c   1.000
_cell.angle_alpha   90.00
_cell.angle_beta   90.00
_cell.angle_gamma   90.00
#
_symmetry.space_group_name_H-M   'P 1'
#
loop_
_entity.id
_entity.type
_entity.pdbx_description
1 polymer ?
#
loop_
_entity_poly.entity_id
_entity_poly.type
_entity_poly.pdbx_seq_one_letter_code
_entity_poly.pdbx_strand_id
1 'polypeptide(L)'
;MKQIVTINGKRVQLTPSQLIQAGGEGMVFRLGNTAVKIYHHPTPQRQAKLHHLLHKVSRLPDEVLAPHTAVTNHNGQIIGLQMPLLPPGSQPMKRLSNPAYRQKHTIHASNIAALLTQVHQTITRLHQQKIIIGDLNDTNIFFQPGRMTPFFIDVDSYQIGRFPCSVALPAFLDPALYHVQDFSQTTCFTPLTDWYAFTVLLVKSLLGIHPYGGTHPRYKTLAARAQAGIAVWRPSVTYPVRAHPPEILSDDLLHWLDDIFTRGQRRPFPLDLLTRYTKKLKTCPQCGQEHPRARCPVCHRVLPATKTPPQTAVLYTAPPQGIIETVRVLPNGRLAAVIRIKDTYHWLQMGLGGIMAETPLFRGSPGYHFAIFGGRCLAVNPPHKPQLLILDTKQSPPPQVTLLETAVFGDTAVFAATPRHLYRIAGDWIMRGEIRDGRYLEEAVATAHHAQTWFTASPCNEAIAGYHRIFAEYRCFVQTPHGSYDLPLPPPAPGEHIAGIRLRFAPNQVTVAVRIGRQKQYRQDTHTFTLAGKWLDAQSGEEDEGDTAVHLPHPQGGIIWTPQEVVFNPRAG
;
A
#
# COMPACT_ATOMS: atom_id res chain seq x y z
N MET A 1 -18.37 13.39 18.29
CA MET A 1 -17.73 13.87 19.52
C MET A 1 -17.36 15.35 19.33
N LYS A 2 -17.81 16.27 20.19
CA LYS A 2 -17.46 17.70 20.15
C LYS A 2 -16.40 17.95 21.24
N GLN A 3 -15.25 18.55 20.91
CA GLN A 3 -14.20 18.84 21.89
C GLN A 3 -14.02 20.35 22.05
N ILE A 4 -14.14 20.85 23.28
CA ILE A 4 -13.93 22.27 23.59
C ILE A 4 -12.52 22.42 24.16
N VAL A 5 -11.75 23.32 23.56
CA VAL A 5 -10.36 23.63 23.94
C VAL A 5 -10.19 25.14 24.10
N THR A 6 -9.10 25.57 24.72
CA THR A 6 -8.74 26.98 24.86
C THR A 6 -7.45 27.25 24.08
N ILE A 7 -7.46 28.31 23.26
CA ILE A 7 -6.33 28.76 22.44
C ILE A 7 -6.21 30.27 22.61
N ASN A 8 -5.06 30.77 23.07
CA ASN A 8 -4.85 32.20 23.38
C ASN A 8 -5.97 32.79 24.26
N GLY A 9 -6.39 32.06 25.29
CA GLY A 9 -7.46 32.48 26.20
C GLY A 9 -8.89 32.44 25.63
N LYS A 10 -9.07 32.07 24.35
CA LYS A 10 -10.38 31.95 23.71
C LYS A 10 -10.83 30.48 23.67
N ARG A 11 -12.09 30.22 24.03
CA ARG A 11 -12.70 28.89 23.89
C ARG A 11 -13.01 28.63 22.42
N VAL A 12 -12.56 27.48 21.92
CA VAL A 12 -12.73 27.03 20.55
C VAL A 12 -13.36 25.63 20.59
N GLN A 13 -14.36 25.41 19.75
CA GLN A 13 -14.98 24.10 19.59
C GLN A 13 -14.45 23.42 18.33
N LEU A 14 -13.83 22.25 18.50
CA LEU A 14 -13.37 21.38 17.41
C LEU A 14 -14.47 20.36 17.06
N THR A 15 -14.75 20.19 15.77
CA THR A 15 -15.77 19.28 15.26
C THR A 15 -15.19 18.16 14.38
N PRO A 16 -15.88 17.01 14.24
CA PRO A 16 -15.42 15.93 13.36
C PRO A 16 -15.25 16.35 11.90
N SER A 17 -16.06 17.29 11.41
CA SER A 17 -15.93 17.85 10.05
C SER A 17 -14.63 18.63 9.81
N GLN A 18 -13.95 19.03 10.88
CA GLN A 18 -12.65 19.71 10.83
C GLN A 18 -11.48 18.73 10.94
N LEU A 19 -11.72 17.44 11.22
CA LEU A 19 -10.65 16.46 11.38
C LEU A 19 -9.90 16.28 10.05
N ILE A 20 -8.60 16.59 10.04
CA ILE A 20 -7.69 16.36 8.92
C ILE A 20 -7.15 14.93 8.98
N GLN A 21 -6.71 14.52 10.17
CA GLN A 21 -6.05 13.24 10.38
C GLN A 21 -6.18 12.80 11.84
N ALA A 22 -6.32 11.50 12.05
CA ALA A 22 -6.13 10.86 13.35
C ALA A 22 -4.96 9.87 13.23
N GLY A 23 -3.97 9.99 14.11
CA GLY A 23 -2.79 9.13 14.14
C GLY A 23 -2.50 8.59 15.54
N GLY A 24 -1.38 7.90 15.70
CA GLY A 24 -1.00 7.26 16.97
C GLY A 24 -0.67 8.24 18.11
N GLU A 25 -0.27 9.47 17.80
CA GLU A 25 0.08 10.48 18.81
C GLU A 25 -1.04 11.46 19.15
N GLY A 26 -2.05 11.57 18.28
CA GLY A 26 -3.12 12.55 18.43
C GLY A 26 -4.01 12.72 17.21
N MET A 27 -4.89 13.71 17.31
CA MET A 27 -5.81 14.13 16.25
C MET A 27 -5.48 15.54 15.78
N VAL A 28 -5.50 15.77 14.47
CA VAL A 28 -5.21 17.06 13.85
C VAL A 28 -6.48 17.61 13.21
N PHE A 29 -6.88 18.81 13.63
CA PHE A 29 -8.07 19.52 13.15
C PHE A 29 -7.68 20.77 12.37
N ARG A 30 -8.46 21.11 11.34
CA ARG A 30 -8.37 22.38 10.64
C ARG A 30 -9.12 23.46 11.41
N LEU A 31 -8.44 24.57 11.71
CA LEU A 31 -9.06 25.76 12.31
C LEU A 31 -8.65 27.00 11.52
N GLY A 32 -9.53 27.48 10.64
CA GLY A 32 -9.24 28.56 9.70
C GLY A 32 -8.04 28.23 8.80
N ASN A 33 -6.97 29.03 8.94
CA ASN A 33 -5.70 28.88 8.22
C ASN A 33 -4.61 28.18 9.05
N THR A 34 -4.99 27.51 10.14
CA THR A 34 -4.08 26.78 11.04
C THR A 34 -4.53 25.33 11.22
N ALA A 35 -3.63 24.51 11.75
CA ALA A 35 -3.92 23.17 12.24
C ALA A 35 -3.81 23.13 13.77
N VAL A 36 -4.69 22.38 14.41
CA VAL A 36 -4.73 22.14 15.85
C VAL A 36 -4.51 20.65 16.10
N LYS A 37 -3.38 20.28 16.71
CA LYS A 37 -3.07 18.90 17.10
C LYS A 37 -3.43 18.72 18.58
N ILE A 38 -4.30 17.76 18.88
CA ILE A 38 -4.67 17.34 20.22
C ILE A 38 -4.00 16.00 20.51
N TYR A 39 -3.23 15.91 21.60
CA TYR A 39 -2.57 14.66 21.98
C TYR A 39 -3.58 13.66 22.54
N HIS A 40 -3.40 12.37 22.22
CA HIS A 40 -4.14 11.31 22.92
C HIS A 40 -3.71 11.18 24.38
N HIS A 41 -2.41 11.34 24.63
CA HIS A 41 -1.79 11.23 25.95
C HIS A 41 -0.91 12.44 26.27
N PRO A 42 -1.48 13.54 26.80
CA PRO A 42 -0.71 14.72 27.19
C PRO A 42 0.06 14.47 28.49
N THR A 43 1.36 14.17 28.39
CA THR A 43 2.25 13.96 29.56
C THR A 43 2.93 15.25 30.01
N PRO A 44 3.34 15.37 31.29
CA PRO A 44 4.12 16.52 31.77
C PRO A 44 5.38 16.78 30.94
N GLN A 45 6.05 15.74 30.47
CA GLN A 45 7.22 15.84 29.60
C GLN A 45 6.87 16.47 28.23
N ARG A 46 5.77 16.06 27.60
CA ARG A 46 5.27 16.68 26.34
C ARG A 46 4.89 18.15 26.55
N GLN A 47 4.28 18.48 27.68
CA GLN A 47 3.94 19.86 28.03
C GLN A 47 5.19 20.72 28.22
N ALA A 48 6.17 20.24 28.99
CA ALA A 48 7.44 20.92 29.20
C ALA A 48 8.24 21.10 27.90
N LYS A 49 8.22 20.10 27.02
CA LYS A 49 8.84 20.17 25.68
C LYS A 49 8.16 21.23 24.81
N LEU A 50 6.83 21.22 24.73
CA LEU A 50 6.09 22.21 23.95
C LEU A 50 6.33 23.63 24.49
N HIS A 51 6.31 23.81 25.80
CA HIS A 51 6.63 25.08 26.42
C HIS A 51 8.06 25.54 26.07
N HIS A 52 9.03 24.62 26.08
CA HIS A 52 10.39 24.92 25.66
C HIS A 52 10.46 25.32 24.18
N LEU A 53 9.77 24.59 23.29
CA LEU A 53 9.70 24.90 21.86
C LEU A 53 9.08 26.28 21.60
N LEU A 54 8.03 26.66 22.34
CA LEU A 54 7.34 27.94 22.15
C LEU A 54 8.11 29.15 22.70
N HIS A 55 8.92 28.98 23.74
CA HIS A 55 9.50 30.11 24.48
C HIS A 55 11.04 30.16 24.50
N LYS A 56 11.72 29.08 24.13
CA LYS A 56 13.19 28.97 24.23
C LYS A 56 13.88 28.66 22.90
N VAL A 57 13.13 28.22 21.89
CA VAL A 57 13.67 28.00 20.54
C VAL A 57 13.56 29.30 19.74
N SER A 58 14.64 29.66 19.04
CA SER A 58 14.64 30.80 18.12
C SER A 58 13.69 30.57 16.96
N ARG A 59 13.39 31.63 16.20
CA ARG A 59 12.52 31.49 15.01
C ARG A 59 13.08 30.41 14.07
N LEU A 60 12.24 29.42 13.78
CA LEU A 60 12.54 28.35 12.85
C LEU A 60 12.30 28.81 11.40
N PRO A 61 12.91 28.15 10.41
CA PRO A 61 12.60 28.38 9.00
C PRO A 61 11.09 28.31 8.72
N ASP A 62 10.59 29.13 7.81
CA ASP A 62 9.16 29.14 7.46
C ASP A 62 8.70 27.79 6.82
N GLU A 63 9.65 27.01 6.27
CA GLU A 63 9.40 25.65 5.80
C GLU A 63 9.11 24.65 6.93
N VAL A 64 9.48 24.97 8.17
CA VAL A 64 9.24 24.12 9.35
C VAL A 64 7.95 24.58 10.01
N LEU A 65 6.87 23.80 9.85
CA LEU A 65 5.53 24.16 10.33
C LEU A 65 5.41 23.95 11.84
N ALA A 66 6.15 24.77 12.58
CA ALA A 66 6.34 24.66 14.01
C ALA A 66 5.11 25.14 14.79
N PRO A 67 4.84 24.54 15.97
CA PRO A 67 3.90 25.07 16.93
C PRO A 67 4.18 26.54 17.24
N HIS A 68 3.13 27.36 17.26
CA HIS A 68 3.19 28.77 17.65
C HIS A 68 2.30 29.10 18.85
N THR A 69 1.36 28.21 19.21
CA THR A 69 0.47 28.40 20.37
C THR A 69 0.21 27.06 21.07
N ALA A 70 0.16 27.05 22.40
CA ALA A 70 -0.28 25.89 23.17
C ALA A 70 -1.82 25.80 23.21
N VAL A 71 -2.35 24.59 23.17
CA VAL A 71 -3.79 24.33 23.31
C VAL A 71 -4.04 23.76 24.70
N THR A 72 -4.95 24.35 25.45
CA THR A 72 -5.25 23.96 26.83
C THR A 72 -6.67 23.41 27.01
N ASN A 73 -6.86 22.59 28.04
CA ASN A 73 -8.18 22.18 28.49
C ASN A 73 -8.81 23.26 29.40
N HIS A 74 -10.01 22.99 29.93
CA HIS A 74 -10.72 23.90 30.84
C HIS A 74 -9.98 24.16 32.16
N ASN A 75 -9.08 23.26 32.57
CA ASN A 75 -8.24 23.40 33.76
C ASN A 75 -6.91 24.11 33.49
N GLY A 76 -6.71 24.64 32.27
CA GLY A 76 -5.47 25.32 31.88
C GLY A 76 -4.29 24.38 31.56
N GLN A 77 -4.48 23.06 31.60
CA GLN A 77 -3.42 22.10 31.26
C GLN A 77 -3.22 22.03 29.75
N ILE A 78 -1.96 22.01 29.30
CA ILE A 78 -1.61 21.87 27.89
C ILE A 78 -1.96 20.45 27.41
N ILE A 79 -2.85 20.36 26.42
CA ILE A 79 -3.34 19.11 25.83
C ILE A 79 -3.00 18.98 24.33
N GLY A 80 -2.36 20.00 23.76
CA GLY A 80 -2.06 20.03 22.34
C GLY A 80 -1.37 21.32 21.92
N LEU A 81 -1.35 21.56 20.63
CA LEU A 81 -0.69 22.70 20.00
C LEU A 81 -1.45 23.19 18.77
N GLN A 82 -1.20 24.45 18.41
CA GLN A 82 -1.60 25.05 17.15
C GLN A 82 -0.36 25.36 16.32
N MET A 83 -0.42 25.03 15.05
CA MET A 83 0.68 25.20 14.08
C MET A 83 0.13 25.70 12.73
N PRO A 84 1.01 26.22 11.84
CA PRO A 84 0.61 26.58 10.49
C PRO A 84 -0.05 25.40 9.77
N LEU A 85 -1.09 25.68 8.99
CA LEU A 85 -1.68 24.66 8.17
C LEU A 85 -0.78 24.36 6.97
N LEU A 86 -0.63 23.07 6.65
CA LEU A 86 0.08 22.65 5.45
C LEU A 86 -0.53 23.33 4.20
N PRO A 87 0.28 23.95 3.32
CA PRO A 87 -0.23 24.64 2.15
C PRO A 87 -1.09 23.72 1.26
N PRO A 88 -2.21 24.22 0.70
CA PRO A 88 -3.06 23.43 -0.17
C PRO A 88 -2.29 22.79 -1.33
N GLY A 89 -2.66 21.56 -1.67
CA GLY A 89 -2.01 20.79 -2.75
C GLY A 89 -0.64 20.20 -2.39
N SER A 90 -0.15 20.40 -1.16
CA SER A 90 1.06 19.73 -0.68
C SER A 90 0.87 18.21 -0.63
N GLN A 91 1.93 17.47 -0.94
CA GLN A 91 1.97 16.02 -1.02
C GLN A 91 3.18 15.49 -0.25
N PRO A 92 3.10 14.32 0.41
CA PRO A 92 4.26 13.77 1.12
C PRO A 92 5.34 13.39 0.12
N MET A 93 6.62 13.61 0.47
CA MET A 93 7.77 13.25 -0.36
C MET A 93 7.78 11.76 -0.73
N LYS A 94 7.12 10.89 0.04
CA LYS A 94 6.90 9.47 -0.27
C LYS A 94 6.32 9.25 -1.67
N ARG A 95 5.51 10.19 -2.18
CA ARG A 95 4.99 10.13 -3.56
C ARG A 95 6.09 10.15 -4.62
N LEU A 96 7.23 10.75 -4.32
CA LEU A 96 8.38 10.79 -5.22
C LEU A 96 8.96 9.39 -5.45
N SER A 97 8.73 8.37 -4.62
CA SER A 97 9.21 7.02 -4.95
C SER A 97 8.35 6.32 -6.02
N ASN A 98 7.24 6.92 -6.44
CA ASN A 98 6.31 6.33 -7.41
C ASN A 98 6.54 6.91 -8.82
N PRO A 99 7.00 6.10 -9.80
CA PRO A 99 7.25 6.56 -11.17
C PRO A 99 6.00 7.16 -11.85
N ALA A 100 4.82 6.57 -11.66
CA ALA A 100 3.57 7.07 -12.25
C ALA A 100 3.15 8.43 -11.67
N TYR A 101 3.50 8.69 -10.40
CA TYR A 101 3.28 9.99 -9.79
C TYR A 101 4.22 11.04 -10.40
N ARG A 102 5.52 10.71 -10.54
CA ARG A 102 6.49 11.61 -11.20
C ARG A 102 6.06 11.94 -12.62
N GLN A 103 5.64 10.94 -13.39
CA GLN A 103 5.18 11.14 -14.76
C GLN A 103 3.94 12.03 -14.83
N LYS A 104 2.92 11.78 -13.99
CA LYS A 104 1.69 12.59 -13.96
C LYS A 104 1.97 14.07 -13.65
N HIS A 105 2.95 14.35 -12.81
CA HIS A 105 3.28 15.69 -12.35
C HIS A 105 4.53 16.29 -13.03
N THR A 106 5.05 15.61 -14.07
CA THR A 106 6.25 16.04 -14.81
C THR A 106 7.43 16.37 -13.89
N ILE A 107 7.64 15.53 -12.87
CA ILE A 107 8.71 15.68 -11.88
C ILE A 107 9.94 14.89 -12.34
N HIS A 108 11.00 15.62 -12.68
CA HIS A 108 12.28 15.06 -13.12
C HIS A 108 13.32 15.04 -11.98
N ALA A 109 14.49 14.46 -12.24
CA ALA A 109 15.55 14.32 -11.24
C ALA A 109 16.12 15.67 -10.80
N SER A 110 16.16 16.66 -11.70
CA SER A 110 16.54 18.05 -11.47
C SER A 110 15.59 18.72 -10.48
N ASN A 111 14.28 18.54 -10.62
CA ASN A 111 13.28 19.02 -9.67
C ASN A 111 13.49 18.40 -8.28
N ILE A 112 13.72 17.08 -8.24
CA ILE A 112 13.96 16.35 -6.98
C ILE A 112 15.27 16.81 -6.33
N ALA A 113 16.33 17.05 -7.10
CA ALA A 113 17.59 17.57 -6.59
C ALA A 113 17.45 19.00 -6.01
N ALA A 114 16.64 19.85 -6.65
CA ALA A 114 16.32 21.18 -6.13
C ALA A 114 15.54 21.12 -4.80
N LEU A 115 14.59 20.19 -4.68
CA LEU A 115 13.86 19.94 -3.43
C LEU A 115 14.80 19.41 -2.34
N LEU A 116 15.64 18.41 -2.64
CA LEU A 116 16.61 17.86 -1.69
C LEU A 116 17.65 18.89 -1.24
N THR A 117 18.00 19.85 -2.09
CA THR A 117 18.87 20.99 -1.73
C THR A 117 18.20 21.86 -0.66
N GLN A 118 16.92 22.20 -0.81
CA GLN A 118 16.18 22.97 0.20
C GLN A 118 16.01 22.17 1.50
N VAL A 119 15.72 20.87 1.40
CA VAL A 119 15.65 19.97 2.57
C VAL A 119 16.98 19.95 3.34
N HIS A 120 18.11 19.82 2.64
CA HIS A 120 19.45 19.87 3.21
C HIS A 120 19.71 21.19 3.97
N GLN A 121 19.37 22.32 3.35
CA GLN A 121 19.55 23.64 3.96
C GLN A 121 18.69 23.80 5.22
N THR A 122 17.45 23.29 5.21
CA THR A 122 16.58 23.31 6.40
C THR A 122 17.12 22.44 7.53
N ILE A 123 17.60 21.23 7.23
CA ILE A 123 18.26 20.35 8.22
C ILE A 123 19.48 21.06 8.82
N THR A 124 20.32 21.67 7.99
CA THR A 124 21.51 22.40 8.42
C THR A 124 21.15 23.56 9.37
N ARG A 125 20.12 24.35 9.05
CA ARG A 125 19.64 25.45 9.90
C ARG A 125 19.09 24.95 11.25
N LEU A 126 18.39 23.82 11.26
CA LEU A 126 17.92 23.20 12.51
C LEU A 126 19.09 22.71 13.38
N HIS A 127 20.08 22.04 12.77
CA HIS A 127 21.27 21.57 13.48
C HIS A 127 22.10 22.72 14.06
N GLN A 128 22.21 23.86 13.38
CA GLN A 128 22.85 25.07 13.90
C GLN A 128 22.16 25.60 15.18
N GLN A 129 20.85 25.37 15.32
CA GLN A 129 20.09 25.69 16.54
C GLN A 129 20.07 24.53 17.56
N LYS A 130 20.88 23.48 17.37
CA LYS A 130 20.94 22.27 18.22
C LYS A 130 19.60 21.52 18.28
N ILE A 131 18.81 21.59 17.21
CA ILE A 131 17.57 20.84 17.04
C ILE A 131 17.87 19.65 16.13
N ILE A 132 17.51 18.45 16.57
CA ILE A 132 17.67 17.21 15.81
C ILE A 132 16.27 16.71 15.47
N ILE A 133 16.02 16.40 14.20
CA ILE A 133 14.69 16.02 13.71
C ILE A 133 14.30 14.65 14.29
N GLY A 134 15.24 13.70 14.29
CA GLY A 134 15.03 12.34 14.79
C GLY A 134 14.23 11.51 13.80
N ASP A 135 12.92 11.75 13.68
CA ASP A 135 12.04 11.07 12.74
C ASP A 135 12.00 11.73 11.34
N LEU A 136 13.19 11.97 10.77
CA LEU A 136 13.31 12.50 9.41
C LEU A 136 12.94 11.41 8.40
N ASN A 137 11.79 11.53 7.75
CA ASN A 137 11.30 10.54 6.79
C ASN A 137 10.44 11.15 5.67
N ASP A 138 10.12 10.34 4.66
CA ASP A 138 9.36 10.78 3.49
C ASP A 138 7.84 10.95 3.71
N THR A 139 7.35 10.69 4.92
CA THR A 139 5.98 10.98 5.35
C THR A 139 5.86 12.24 6.20
N ASN A 140 6.96 12.71 6.81
CA ASN A 140 7.01 13.92 7.64
C ASN A 140 7.53 15.16 6.90
N ILE A 141 7.94 14.99 5.63
CA ILE A 141 8.27 16.09 4.72
C ILE A 141 7.31 16.07 3.55
N PHE A 142 6.61 17.19 3.37
CA PHE A 142 5.70 17.44 2.27
C PHE A 142 6.33 18.39 1.27
N PHE A 143 5.78 18.44 0.06
CA PHE A 143 6.17 19.40 -0.96
C PHE A 143 4.99 19.75 -1.87
N GLN A 144 5.04 20.91 -2.52
CA GLN A 144 4.08 21.27 -3.56
C GLN A 144 4.66 20.91 -4.94
N PRO A 145 4.04 20.00 -5.72
CA PRO A 145 4.59 19.51 -7.00
C PRO A 145 4.95 20.59 -8.01
N GLY A 146 4.19 21.69 -8.07
CA GLY A 146 4.45 22.79 -9.00
C GLY A 146 5.57 23.76 -8.57
N ARG A 147 5.96 23.76 -7.29
CA ARG A 147 6.95 24.71 -6.73
C ARG A 147 8.21 24.03 -6.19
N MET A 148 8.12 22.74 -5.87
CA MET A 148 9.20 21.97 -5.25
C MET A 148 9.74 22.59 -3.95
N THR A 149 8.88 23.22 -3.17
CA THR A 149 9.18 23.76 -1.84
C THR A 149 8.87 22.71 -0.77
N PRO A 150 9.81 22.38 0.15
CA PRO A 150 9.56 21.42 1.22
C PRO A 150 8.82 22.07 2.40
N PHE A 151 8.01 21.27 3.10
CA PHE A 151 7.36 21.61 4.36
C PHE A 151 7.55 20.48 5.36
N PHE A 152 8.12 20.79 6.52
CA PHE A 152 8.37 19.83 7.59
C PHE A 152 7.24 19.90 8.62
N ILE A 153 6.72 18.73 8.99
CA ILE A 153 5.65 18.60 9.98
C ILE A 153 6.11 17.78 11.19
N ASP A 154 5.21 17.63 12.18
CA ASP A 154 5.45 16.91 13.44
C ASP A 154 6.69 17.43 14.19
N VAL A 155 6.86 18.76 14.20
CA VAL A 155 7.98 19.46 14.85
C VAL A 155 7.99 19.24 16.37
N ASP A 156 6.84 18.97 16.98
CA ASP A 156 6.73 18.59 18.39
C ASP A 156 7.38 17.24 18.72
N SER A 157 7.63 16.41 17.70
CA SER A 157 8.37 15.15 17.86
C SER A 157 9.90 15.37 17.93
N TYR A 158 10.44 16.51 17.48
CA TYR A 158 11.88 16.71 17.32
C TYR A 158 12.64 16.62 18.64
N GLN A 159 13.89 16.19 18.61
CA GLN A 159 14.76 16.22 19.77
C GLN A 159 15.31 17.64 19.97
N ILE A 160 15.03 18.24 21.13
CA ILE A 160 15.35 19.64 21.44
C ILE A 160 15.87 19.73 22.86
N GLY A 161 17.14 20.15 23.02
CA GLY A 161 17.80 20.19 24.32
C GLY A 161 17.77 18.81 24.99
N ARG A 162 17.18 18.74 26.20
CA ARG A 162 17.00 17.47 26.95
C ARG A 162 15.76 16.67 26.58
N PHE A 163 14.93 17.17 25.67
CA PHE A 163 13.67 16.53 25.31
C PHE A 163 13.90 15.59 24.12
N PRO A 164 13.73 14.26 24.30
CA PRO A 164 14.00 13.31 23.24
C PRO A 164 12.95 13.33 22.14
N CYS A 165 13.35 12.81 20.98
CA CYS A 165 12.41 12.36 19.95
C CYS A 165 11.97 10.95 20.31
N SER A 166 10.66 10.72 20.45
CA SER A 166 10.10 9.44 20.94
C SER A 166 9.71 8.47 19.85
N VAL A 167 9.84 8.87 18.58
CA VAL A 167 9.36 8.11 17.42
C VAL A 167 10.45 8.03 16.37
N ALA A 168 10.44 6.96 15.59
CA ALA A 168 11.24 6.84 14.40
C ALA A 168 10.60 5.84 13.45
N LEU A 169 10.53 6.18 12.17
CA LEU A 169 10.12 5.23 11.15
C LEU A 169 11.26 4.23 10.89
N PRO A 170 11.08 2.90 11.11
CA PRO A 170 12.17 1.94 11.02
C PRO A 170 12.88 1.90 9.67
N ALA A 171 12.21 2.32 8.59
CA ALA A 171 12.80 2.42 7.26
C ALA A 171 13.82 3.57 7.13
N PHE A 172 13.79 4.59 7.98
CA PHE A 172 14.75 5.71 7.94
C PHE A 172 15.72 5.68 9.13
N LEU A 173 15.45 4.83 10.12
CA LEU A 173 16.26 4.69 11.31
C LEU A 173 17.67 4.19 10.99
N ASP A 174 18.67 4.86 11.56
CA ASP A 174 20.07 4.44 11.52
C ASP A 174 20.21 3.04 12.15
N PRO A 175 20.81 2.05 11.46
CA PRO A 175 21.06 0.70 12.00
C PRO A 175 21.80 0.70 13.33
N ALA A 176 22.62 1.72 13.60
CA ALA A 176 23.29 1.89 14.90
C ALA A 176 22.29 2.01 16.06
N LEU A 177 21.06 2.45 15.81
CA LEU A 177 20.01 2.65 16.81
C LEU A 177 19.00 1.48 16.89
N TYR A 178 19.18 0.39 16.15
CA TYR A 178 18.22 -0.74 16.18
C TYR A 178 18.15 -1.46 17.53
N HIS A 179 19.14 -1.25 18.40
CA HIS A 179 19.15 -1.80 19.76
C HIS A 179 18.28 -0.98 20.74
N VAL A 180 17.84 0.22 20.36
CA VAL A 180 17.03 1.09 21.21
C VAL A 180 15.56 0.66 21.13
N GLN A 181 14.98 0.30 22.27
CA GLN A 181 13.60 -0.18 22.35
C GLN A 181 12.58 0.94 22.60
N ASP A 182 12.98 1.98 23.33
CA ASP A 182 12.13 3.13 23.66
C ASP A 182 12.93 4.43 23.50
N PHE A 183 12.61 5.19 22.45
CA PHE A 183 13.26 6.46 22.15
C PHE A 183 12.82 7.59 23.09
N SER A 184 11.73 7.42 23.86
CA SER A 184 11.22 8.46 24.76
C SER A 184 12.04 8.66 26.04
N GLN A 185 12.91 7.70 26.39
CA GLN A 185 13.68 7.70 27.64
C GLN A 185 14.89 8.64 27.61
N THR A 186 15.57 8.76 26.46
CA THR A 186 16.83 9.49 26.37
C THR A 186 17.07 10.05 24.97
N THR A 187 17.86 11.13 24.91
CA THR A 187 18.28 11.75 23.66
C THR A 187 19.33 10.90 22.96
N CYS A 188 18.90 10.05 22.04
CA CYS A 188 19.75 9.10 21.32
C CYS A 188 20.03 9.52 19.86
N PHE A 189 19.24 10.44 19.31
CA PHE A 189 19.48 10.97 17.96
C PHE A 189 20.60 12.00 17.99
N THR A 190 21.31 12.10 16.87
CA THR A 190 22.40 13.07 16.67
C THR A 190 22.21 13.78 15.33
N PRO A 191 22.92 14.88 15.05
CA PRO A 191 22.91 15.46 13.70
C PRO A 191 23.27 14.44 12.60
N LEU A 192 24.12 13.46 12.91
CA LEU A 192 24.52 12.42 11.97
C LEU A 192 23.42 11.41 11.66
N THR A 193 22.50 11.14 12.60
CA THR A 193 21.36 10.25 12.35
C THR A 193 20.36 10.90 11.39
N ASP A 194 20.17 12.22 11.48
CA ASP A 194 19.39 12.98 10.48
C ASP A 194 20.07 12.95 9.12
N TRP A 195 21.40 13.09 9.04
CA TRP A 195 22.12 13.01 7.76
C TRP A 195 22.08 11.61 7.11
N TYR A 196 22.08 10.56 7.93
CA TYR A 196 21.82 9.21 7.46
C TYR A 196 20.41 9.11 6.87
N ALA A 197 19.38 9.57 7.60
CA ALA A 197 18.00 9.55 7.15
C ALA A 197 17.76 10.42 5.89
N PHE A 198 18.43 11.57 5.78
CA PHE A 198 18.46 12.40 4.57
C PHE A 198 19.02 11.62 3.38
N THR A 199 20.08 10.84 3.60
CA THR A 199 20.69 10.03 2.53
C THR A 199 19.74 8.90 2.11
N VAL A 200 18.97 8.32 3.03
CA VAL A 200 17.89 7.37 2.70
C VAL A 200 16.81 8.05 1.86
N LEU A 201 16.37 9.24 2.26
CA LEU A 201 15.40 10.06 1.53
C LEU A 201 15.88 10.36 0.11
N LEU A 202 17.14 10.78 -0.06
CA LEU A 202 17.76 11.03 -1.36
C LEU A 202 17.66 9.81 -2.29
N VAL A 203 18.04 8.62 -1.80
CA VAL A 203 17.98 7.38 -2.59
C VAL A 203 16.55 7.02 -2.96
N LYS A 204 15.61 7.08 -2.01
CA LYS A 204 14.19 6.79 -2.29
C LYS A 204 13.59 7.79 -3.28
N SER A 205 13.91 9.07 -3.12
CA SER A 205 13.40 10.14 -3.97
C SER A 205 14.00 10.13 -5.36
N LEU A 206 15.25 9.71 -5.57
CA LEU A 206 15.86 9.65 -6.90
C LEU A 206 15.65 8.29 -7.58
N LEU A 207 15.90 7.18 -6.88
CA LEU A 207 15.86 5.82 -7.46
C LEU A 207 14.50 5.13 -7.36
N GLY A 208 13.60 5.62 -6.50
CA GLY A 208 12.30 4.99 -6.26
C GLY A 208 12.37 3.74 -5.37
N ILE A 209 13.51 3.52 -4.70
CA ILE A 209 13.77 2.34 -3.87
C ILE A 209 14.56 2.69 -2.62
N HIS A 210 14.42 1.89 -1.57
CA HIS A 210 15.23 1.98 -0.37
C HIS A 210 16.70 1.60 -0.65
N PRO A 211 17.72 2.22 -0.01
CA PRO A 211 19.13 1.83 -0.15
C PRO A 211 19.40 0.37 0.24
N TYR A 212 18.58 -0.22 1.12
CA TYR A 212 18.58 -1.65 1.46
C TYR A 212 17.39 -2.43 0.86
N GLY A 213 16.85 -1.95 -0.27
CA GLY A 213 15.76 -2.60 -1.00
C GLY A 213 16.17 -3.91 -1.68
N GLY A 214 15.36 -4.38 -2.61
CA GLY A 214 15.62 -5.60 -3.38
C GLY A 214 15.45 -6.89 -2.57
N THR A 215 15.86 -8.01 -3.16
CA THR A 215 15.85 -9.32 -2.53
C THR A 215 17.27 -9.88 -2.42
N HIS A 216 17.55 -10.58 -1.34
CA HIS A 216 18.86 -11.20 -1.08
C HIS A 216 18.65 -12.65 -0.60
N PRO A 217 19.49 -13.61 -1.02
CA PRO A 217 19.31 -15.03 -0.66
C PRO A 217 19.43 -15.28 0.86
N ARG A 218 20.39 -14.66 1.55
CA ARG A 218 20.60 -14.79 3.00
C ARG A 218 19.82 -13.77 3.85
N TYR A 219 19.96 -12.48 3.59
CA TYR A 219 19.37 -11.40 4.40
C TYR A 219 17.99 -10.98 3.88
N LYS A 220 16.94 -11.62 4.41
CA LYS A 220 15.57 -11.52 3.87
C LYS A 220 14.88 -10.17 4.13
N THR A 221 15.10 -9.57 5.30
CA THR A 221 14.46 -8.30 5.67
C THR A 221 15.32 -7.09 5.33
N LEU A 222 14.69 -5.92 5.21
CA LEU A 222 15.38 -4.64 5.03
C LEU A 222 16.32 -4.37 6.20
N ALA A 223 15.86 -4.56 7.44
CA ALA A 223 16.66 -4.37 8.65
C ALA A 223 17.89 -5.29 8.68
N ALA A 224 17.74 -6.57 8.32
CA ALA A 224 18.87 -7.51 8.27
C ALA A 224 19.92 -7.10 7.23
N ARG A 225 19.50 -6.58 6.07
CA ARG A 225 20.44 -6.03 5.07
C ARG A 225 21.11 -4.75 5.54
N ALA A 226 20.36 -3.88 6.23
CA ALA A 226 20.88 -2.65 6.79
C ALA A 226 21.96 -2.90 7.84
N GLN A 227 21.70 -3.81 8.78
CA GLN A 227 22.69 -4.25 9.79
C GLN A 227 23.93 -4.88 9.18
N ALA A 228 23.77 -5.62 8.08
CA ALA A 228 24.87 -6.27 7.38
C ALA A 228 25.62 -5.35 6.38
N GLY A 229 25.20 -4.08 6.21
CA GLY A 229 25.79 -3.18 5.22
C GLY A 229 25.59 -3.63 3.77
N ILE A 230 24.48 -4.32 3.46
CA ILE A 230 24.21 -4.89 2.13
C ILE A 230 23.26 -3.97 1.37
N ALA A 231 23.83 -2.94 0.76
CA ALA A 231 23.09 -2.00 -0.07
C ALA A 231 22.57 -2.63 -1.37
N VAL A 232 21.57 -1.99 -1.98
CA VAL A 232 20.80 -2.50 -3.12
C VAL A 232 21.60 -2.55 -4.42
N TRP A 233 22.71 -1.81 -4.52
CA TRP A 233 23.67 -1.86 -5.63
C TRP A 233 24.74 -2.94 -5.48
N ARG A 234 24.71 -3.75 -4.41
CA ARG A 234 25.62 -4.89 -4.27
C ARG A 234 25.24 -5.99 -5.26
N PRO A 235 26.21 -6.66 -5.91
CA PRO A 235 25.93 -7.76 -6.84
C PRO A 235 25.12 -8.91 -6.25
N SER A 236 25.18 -9.09 -4.92
CA SER A 236 24.42 -10.13 -4.20
C SER A 236 22.94 -9.80 -4.00
N VAL A 237 22.49 -8.60 -4.38
CA VAL A 237 21.10 -8.16 -4.26
C VAL A 237 20.44 -8.15 -5.64
N THR A 238 19.30 -8.83 -5.74
CA THR A 238 18.46 -8.73 -6.94
C THR A 238 17.76 -7.38 -6.94
N TYR A 239 18.16 -6.52 -7.87
CA TYR A 239 17.61 -5.17 -8.02
C TYR A 239 16.19 -5.21 -8.61
N PRO A 240 15.19 -4.53 -8.02
CA PRO A 240 13.84 -4.51 -8.55
C PRO A 240 13.72 -3.86 -9.93
N VAL A 241 13.00 -4.53 -10.84
CA VAL A 241 12.82 -4.07 -12.23
C VAL A 241 12.16 -2.68 -12.33
N ARG A 242 11.24 -2.38 -11.40
CA ARG A 242 10.47 -1.11 -11.39
C ARG A 242 11.24 0.09 -10.80
N ALA A 243 12.39 -0.13 -10.17
CA ALA A 243 13.21 0.95 -9.65
C ALA A 243 14.17 1.48 -10.72
N HIS A 244 14.50 2.77 -10.66
CA HIS A 244 15.48 3.35 -11.58
C HIS A 244 16.86 2.74 -11.31
N PRO A 245 17.66 2.42 -12.34
CA PRO A 245 18.99 1.85 -12.15
C PRO A 245 19.90 2.84 -11.41
N PRO A 246 20.76 2.41 -10.47
CA PRO A 246 21.64 3.30 -9.70
C PRO A 246 22.50 4.21 -10.59
N GLU A 247 22.84 3.76 -11.79
CA GLU A 247 23.66 4.46 -12.78
C GLU A 247 23.03 5.75 -13.31
N ILE A 248 21.76 6.03 -13.02
CA ILE A 248 21.18 7.37 -13.23
C ILE A 248 21.81 8.43 -12.32
N LEU A 249 22.52 8.03 -11.26
CA LEU A 249 23.31 8.91 -10.40
C LEU A 249 24.74 9.08 -10.94
N SER A 250 25.44 10.14 -10.49
CA SER A 250 26.87 10.33 -10.77
C SER A 250 27.73 9.34 -9.97
N ASP A 251 28.95 9.08 -10.45
CA ASP A 251 29.90 8.21 -9.73
C ASP A 251 30.23 8.76 -8.34
N ASP A 252 30.42 10.06 -8.20
CA ASP A 252 30.64 10.69 -6.89
C ASP A 252 29.49 10.42 -5.90
N LEU A 253 28.25 10.47 -6.38
CA LEU A 253 27.08 10.15 -5.55
C LEU A 253 27.07 8.67 -5.20
N LEU A 254 27.29 7.77 -6.17
CA LEU A 254 27.32 6.34 -5.92
C LEU A 254 28.41 5.94 -4.91
N HIS A 255 29.60 6.55 -5.02
CA HIS A 255 30.68 6.37 -4.07
C HIS A 255 30.28 6.84 -2.66
N TRP A 256 29.68 8.02 -2.56
CA TRP A 256 29.15 8.52 -1.29
C TRP A 256 28.11 7.58 -0.68
N LEU A 257 27.19 7.05 -1.50
CA LEU A 257 26.17 6.12 -1.04
C LEU A 257 26.81 4.81 -0.53
N ASP A 258 27.84 4.30 -1.20
CA ASP A 258 28.56 3.10 -0.76
C ASP A 258 29.27 3.33 0.59
N ASP A 259 29.92 4.49 0.77
CA ASP A 259 30.54 4.85 2.05
C ASP A 259 29.54 4.83 3.22
N ILE A 260 28.33 5.38 3.01
CA ILE A 260 27.30 5.46 4.05
C ILE A 260 26.64 4.11 4.31
N PHE A 261 26.17 3.42 3.27
CA PHE A 261 25.29 2.26 3.42
C PHE A 261 26.03 0.92 3.42
N THR A 262 27.20 0.84 2.80
CA THR A 262 28.03 -0.38 2.80
C THR A 262 29.11 -0.30 3.86
N ARG A 263 29.85 0.81 3.93
CA ARG A 263 31.00 0.97 4.84
C ARG A 263 30.62 1.53 6.20
N GLY A 264 29.34 1.88 6.39
CA GLY A 264 28.81 2.32 7.67
C GLY A 264 29.26 3.71 8.12
N GLN A 265 29.80 4.54 7.22
CA GLN A 265 30.22 5.88 7.59
C GLN A 265 29.02 6.75 7.98
N ARG A 266 29.23 7.67 8.92
CA ARG A 266 28.25 8.68 9.35
C ARG A 266 28.91 10.05 9.28
N ARG A 267 28.45 10.87 8.35
CA ARG A 267 28.98 12.22 8.10
C ARG A 267 27.91 13.09 7.44
N PRO A 268 27.97 14.42 7.62
CA PRO A 268 27.05 15.34 6.95
C PRO A 268 27.09 15.18 5.43
N PHE A 269 25.94 15.28 4.77
CA PHE A 269 25.88 15.18 3.32
C PHE A 269 26.51 16.45 2.68
N PRO A 270 27.52 16.32 1.81
CA PRO A 270 28.17 17.46 1.16
C PRO A 270 27.30 17.96 0.00
N LEU A 271 26.70 19.14 0.17
CA LEU A 271 25.73 19.69 -0.78
C LEU A 271 26.28 19.81 -2.21
N ASP A 272 27.58 20.05 -2.37
CA ASP A 272 28.23 20.14 -3.67
C ASP A 272 28.10 18.85 -4.52
N LEU A 273 27.98 17.67 -3.91
CA LEU A 273 27.68 16.44 -4.67
C LEU A 273 26.36 16.54 -5.45
N LEU A 274 25.33 17.10 -4.80
CA LEU A 274 24.03 17.29 -5.42
C LEU A 274 24.09 18.39 -6.48
N THR A 275 24.82 19.48 -6.20
CA THR A 275 25.03 20.57 -7.17
C THR A 275 25.75 20.08 -8.43
N ARG A 276 26.86 19.35 -8.29
CA ARG A 276 27.59 18.78 -9.43
C ARG A 276 26.78 17.74 -10.19
N TYR A 277 25.98 16.93 -9.49
CA TYR A 277 25.04 16.00 -10.11
C TYR A 277 24.02 16.74 -10.99
N THR A 278 23.33 17.75 -10.45
CA THR A 278 22.32 18.52 -11.17
C THR A 278 22.90 19.22 -12.40
N LYS A 279 24.10 19.81 -12.30
CA LYS A 279 24.78 20.46 -13.44
C LYS A 279 25.11 19.51 -14.58
N LYS A 280 25.30 18.21 -14.29
CA LYS A 280 25.62 17.19 -15.30
C LYS A 280 24.38 16.51 -15.88
N LEU A 281 23.18 16.76 -15.35
CA LEU A 281 21.96 16.14 -15.85
C LEU A 281 21.66 16.59 -17.28
N LYS A 282 21.33 15.61 -18.11
CA LYS A 282 20.75 15.81 -19.44
C LYS A 282 19.55 14.89 -19.60
N THR A 283 18.58 15.32 -20.40
CA THR A 283 17.37 14.55 -20.70
C THR A 283 17.64 13.58 -21.84
N CYS A 284 17.33 12.30 -21.64
CA CYS A 284 17.41 11.31 -22.70
C CYS A 284 16.34 11.61 -23.76
N PRO A 285 16.70 11.76 -25.05
CA PRO A 285 15.72 12.05 -26.11
C PRO A 285 14.78 10.87 -26.40
N GLN A 286 15.15 9.65 -26.01
CA GLN A 286 14.36 8.44 -26.28
C GLN A 286 13.29 8.17 -25.20
N CYS A 287 13.64 8.31 -23.91
CA CYS A 287 12.74 7.94 -22.81
C CYS A 287 12.41 9.10 -21.85
N GLY A 288 12.98 10.29 -22.05
CA GLY A 288 12.77 11.46 -21.19
C GLY A 288 13.44 11.38 -19.81
N GLN A 289 14.17 10.30 -19.49
CA GLN A 289 14.87 10.17 -18.22
C GLN A 289 16.06 11.14 -18.16
N GLU A 290 16.19 11.89 -17.07
CA GLU A 290 17.39 12.66 -16.77
C GLU A 290 18.49 11.78 -16.16
N HIS A 291 19.73 11.93 -16.65
CA HIS A 291 20.91 11.24 -16.15
C HIS A 291 22.20 12.00 -16.50
N PRO A 292 23.32 11.78 -15.78
CA PRO A 292 24.61 12.41 -16.07
C PRO A 292 25.51 11.60 -17.03
N ARG A 293 25.08 10.41 -17.45
CA ARG A 293 25.89 9.46 -18.23
C ARG A 293 25.97 9.78 -19.72
N ALA A 294 27.05 9.36 -20.38
CA ALA A 294 27.20 9.49 -21.84
C ALA A 294 26.03 8.84 -22.59
N ARG A 295 25.69 7.60 -22.22
CA ARG A 295 24.55 6.82 -22.72
C ARG A 295 23.47 6.66 -21.65
N CYS A 296 22.19 6.64 -22.04
CA CYS A 296 21.07 6.54 -21.09
C CYS A 296 21.06 5.19 -20.36
N PRO A 297 21.23 5.16 -19.03
CA PRO A 297 21.25 3.90 -18.28
C PRO A 297 19.92 3.17 -18.27
N VAL A 298 18.81 3.86 -18.52
CA VAL A 298 17.49 3.24 -18.62
C VAL A 298 17.30 2.57 -19.98
N CYS A 299 17.63 3.25 -21.08
CA CYS A 299 17.51 2.70 -22.45
C CYS A 299 18.54 1.60 -22.72
N HIS A 300 19.77 1.77 -22.22
CA HIS A 300 20.85 0.81 -22.39
C HIS A 300 20.93 -0.20 -21.25
N ARG A 301 19.94 -0.22 -20.35
CA ARG A 301 19.81 -1.33 -19.42
C ARG A 301 19.57 -2.57 -20.27
N VAL A 302 20.62 -3.37 -20.42
CA VAL A 302 20.47 -4.78 -20.78
C VAL A 302 19.78 -5.40 -19.58
N LEU A 303 18.46 -5.21 -19.49
CA LEU A 303 17.63 -6.20 -18.86
C LEU A 303 18.05 -7.50 -19.55
N PRO A 304 18.41 -8.58 -18.83
CA PRO A 304 18.49 -9.87 -19.48
C PRO A 304 17.22 -10.01 -20.28
N ALA A 305 17.38 -10.01 -21.60
CA ALA A 305 16.27 -10.03 -22.50
C ALA A 305 15.60 -11.36 -22.22
N THR A 306 14.49 -11.36 -21.50
CA THR A 306 13.54 -12.45 -21.58
C THR A 306 12.90 -12.33 -22.97
N LYS A 307 13.71 -12.65 -23.98
CA LYS A 307 13.31 -13.13 -25.31
C LYS A 307 13.08 -14.64 -25.25
N THR A 308 12.71 -15.17 -24.09
CA THR A 308 11.96 -16.41 -24.09
C THR A 308 10.53 -16.01 -24.43
N PRO A 309 9.93 -16.47 -25.54
CA PRO A 309 8.48 -16.49 -25.62
C PRO A 309 7.95 -17.10 -24.31
N PRO A 310 6.80 -16.66 -23.77
CA PRO A 310 6.25 -17.29 -22.57
C PRO A 310 6.23 -18.79 -22.82
N GLN A 311 7.04 -19.54 -22.08
CA GLN A 311 6.88 -20.98 -22.03
C GLN A 311 5.56 -21.19 -21.33
N THR A 312 4.53 -21.44 -22.12
CA THR A 312 3.27 -21.98 -21.65
C THR A 312 3.61 -23.32 -21.02
N ALA A 313 3.77 -23.35 -19.71
CA ALA A 313 3.86 -24.61 -19.00
C ALA A 313 2.43 -25.12 -18.88
N VAL A 314 2.08 -26.10 -19.72
CA VAL A 314 0.86 -26.88 -19.52
C VAL A 314 1.10 -27.67 -18.24
N LEU A 315 0.44 -27.26 -17.15
CA LEU A 315 0.59 -27.96 -15.87
C LEU A 315 -0.09 -29.33 -15.93
N TYR A 316 -1.07 -29.50 -16.83
CA TYR A 316 -1.94 -30.66 -16.86
C TYR A 316 -2.71 -30.78 -18.19
N THR A 317 -2.76 -31.98 -18.79
CA THR A 317 -3.28 -32.26 -20.15
C THR A 317 -4.44 -33.28 -20.19
N ALA A 318 -5.14 -33.52 -19.08
CA ALA A 318 -6.30 -34.42 -19.10
C ALA A 318 -7.24 -34.02 -17.96
N PRO A 319 -8.49 -33.57 -18.16
CA PRO A 319 -9.33 -33.08 -17.06
C PRO A 319 -9.43 -34.09 -15.90
N PRO A 320 -9.45 -33.63 -14.63
CA PRO A 320 -9.72 -34.55 -13.53
C PRO A 320 -11.10 -35.17 -13.75
N GLN A 321 -11.31 -36.41 -13.29
CA GLN A 321 -12.66 -36.99 -13.34
C GLN A 321 -13.59 -36.07 -12.52
N GLY A 322 -14.69 -35.60 -13.12
CA GLY A 322 -15.67 -34.74 -12.45
C GLY A 322 -15.64 -33.26 -12.85
N ILE A 323 -16.42 -32.45 -12.14
CA ILE A 323 -16.63 -31.02 -12.39
C ILE A 323 -15.73 -30.21 -11.46
N ILE A 324 -14.94 -29.27 -11.98
CA ILE A 324 -14.13 -28.36 -11.16
C ILE A 324 -15.03 -27.27 -10.59
N GLU A 325 -15.14 -27.22 -9.27
CA GLU A 325 -15.97 -26.26 -8.54
C GLU A 325 -15.17 -25.02 -8.14
N THR A 326 -13.86 -25.17 -7.89
CA THR A 326 -12.93 -24.03 -7.74
C THR A 326 -11.49 -24.46 -7.99
N VAL A 327 -10.63 -23.52 -8.40
CA VAL A 327 -9.19 -23.73 -8.59
C VAL A 327 -8.40 -22.49 -8.21
N ARG A 328 -7.19 -22.68 -7.67
CA ARG A 328 -6.27 -21.60 -7.31
C ARG A 328 -4.81 -22.01 -7.50
N VAL A 329 -4.02 -21.08 -8.04
CA VAL A 329 -2.55 -21.16 -8.01
C VAL A 329 -2.04 -20.77 -6.62
N LEU A 330 -1.26 -21.65 -6.02
CA LEU A 330 -0.63 -21.46 -4.72
C LEU A 330 0.71 -20.71 -4.89
N PRO A 331 1.22 -20.03 -3.85
CA PRO A 331 2.48 -19.28 -3.92
C PRO A 331 3.73 -20.10 -4.30
N ASN A 332 3.67 -21.42 -4.16
CA ASN A 332 4.72 -22.36 -4.55
C ASN A 332 4.61 -22.82 -6.03
N GLY A 333 3.70 -22.23 -6.81
CA GLY A 333 3.47 -22.58 -8.22
C GLY A 333 2.61 -23.84 -8.45
N ARG A 334 2.13 -24.49 -7.37
CA ARG A 334 1.19 -25.62 -7.48
C ARG A 334 -0.24 -25.14 -7.63
N LEU A 335 -1.12 -26.01 -8.09
CA LEU A 335 -2.56 -25.76 -8.11
C LEU A 335 -3.24 -26.50 -6.97
N ALA A 336 -4.25 -25.87 -6.40
CA ALA A 336 -5.23 -26.51 -5.54
C ALA A 336 -6.62 -26.35 -6.16
N ALA A 337 -7.43 -27.39 -6.12
CA ALA A 337 -8.78 -27.36 -6.66
C ALA A 337 -9.77 -28.12 -5.78
N VAL A 338 -11.04 -27.76 -5.89
CA VAL A 338 -12.15 -28.61 -5.45
C VAL A 338 -12.83 -29.13 -6.70
N ILE A 339 -12.99 -30.45 -6.79
CA ILE A 339 -13.75 -31.11 -7.84
C ILE A 339 -14.96 -31.81 -7.24
N ARG A 340 -15.97 -32.07 -8.06
CA ARG A 340 -17.12 -32.90 -7.71
C ARG A 340 -17.24 -34.07 -8.68
N ILE A 341 -17.19 -35.28 -8.14
CA ILE A 341 -17.46 -36.51 -8.85
C ILE A 341 -18.82 -37.02 -8.38
N LYS A 342 -19.83 -36.97 -9.27
CA LYS A 342 -21.23 -37.26 -8.91
C LYS A 342 -21.72 -36.37 -7.77
N ASP A 343 -21.87 -36.92 -6.57
CA ASP A 343 -22.34 -36.30 -5.33
C ASP A 343 -21.23 -36.07 -4.30
N THR A 344 -19.97 -36.42 -4.60
CA THR A 344 -18.84 -36.30 -3.67
C THR A 344 -17.90 -35.20 -4.11
N TYR A 345 -17.55 -34.29 -3.18
CA TYR A 345 -16.56 -33.24 -3.39
C TYR A 345 -15.18 -33.72 -2.94
N HIS A 346 -14.14 -33.43 -3.72
CA HIS A 346 -12.76 -33.82 -3.45
C HIS A 346 -11.85 -32.59 -3.52
N TRP A 347 -10.84 -32.58 -2.66
CA TRP A 347 -9.73 -31.64 -2.68
C TRP A 347 -8.57 -32.21 -3.49
N LEU A 348 -8.11 -31.46 -4.49
CA LEU A 348 -6.98 -31.82 -5.34
C LEU A 348 -5.79 -30.90 -5.08
N GLN A 349 -4.60 -31.51 -5.05
CA GLN A 349 -3.33 -30.81 -5.21
C GLN A 349 -2.67 -31.28 -6.50
N MET A 350 -2.30 -30.34 -7.36
CA MET A 350 -1.71 -30.63 -8.67
C MET A 350 -0.40 -29.87 -8.84
N GLY A 351 0.56 -30.48 -9.50
CA GLY A 351 1.87 -29.90 -9.77
C GLY A 351 2.36 -30.27 -11.17
N LEU A 352 3.65 -30.05 -11.41
CA LEU A 352 4.30 -30.54 -12.63
C LEU A 352 4.23 -32.07 -12.65
N GLY A 353 3.56 -32.63 -13.66
CA GLY A 353 3.37 -34.08 -13.81
C GLY A 353 2.01 -34.63 -13.36
N GLY A 354 1.06 -33.78 -12.93
CA GLY A 354 -0.34 -34.17 -12.69
C GLY A 354 -0.84 -34.05 -11.26
N ILE A 355 -1.83 -34.86 -10.91
CA ILE A 355 -2.45 -34.90 -9.57
C ILE A 355 -1.44 -35.49 -8.58
N MET A 356 -1.08 -34.71 -7.57
CA MET A 356 -0.18 -35.14 -6.49
C MET A 356 -0.92 -35.76 -5.32
N ALA A 357 -2.13 -35.27 -5.04
CA ALA A 357 -2.99 -35.78 -3.98
C ALA A 357 -4.45 -35.49 -4.30
N GLU A 358 -5.32 -36.44 -3.95
CA GLU A 358 -6.77 -36.32 -3.99
C GLU A 358 -7.33 -36.77 -2.64
N THR A 359 -8.18 -35.94 -2.03
CA THR A 359 -8.76 -36.22 -0.71
C THR A 359 -10.25 -35.96 -0.74
N PRO A 360 -11.11 -36.96 -0.42
CA PRO A 360 -12.55 -36.73 -0.34
C PRO A 360 -12.86 -35.74 0.79
N LEU A 361 -13.74 -34.78 0.53
CA LEU A 361 -14.17 -33.77 1.49
C LEU A 361 -15.49 -34.17 2.15
N PHE A 362 -16.57 -34.22 1.36
CA PHE A 362 -17.92 -34.53 1.83
C PHE A 362 -18.84 -34.87 0.65
N ARG A 363 -20.03 -35.40 0.93
CA ARG A 363 -21.11 -35.58 -0.06
C ARG A 363 -22.09 -34.42 0.01
N GLY A 364 -22.56 -33.97 -1.15
CA GLY A 364 -23.52 -32.88 -1.25
C GLY A 364 -24.07 -32.69 -2.65
N SER A 365 -25.22 -32.01 -2.74
CA SER A 365 -25.77 -31.56 -4.01
C SER A 365 -24.86 -30.50 -4.68
N PRO A 366 -25.01 -30.26 -5.99
CA PRO A 366 -24.38 -29.11 -6.64
C PRO A 366 -24.79 -27.77 -6.00
N GLY A 367 -23.97 -26.72 -6.21
CA GLY A 367 -24.26 -25.35 -5.77
C GLY A 367 -23.50 -24.87 -4.54
N TYR A 368 -22.52 -25.64 -4.06
CA TYR A 368 -21.62 -25.16 -2.99
C TYR A 368 -20.67 -24.11 -3.53
N HIS A 369 -20.39 -23.08 -2.73
CA HIS A 369 -19.39 -22.07 -3.05
C HIS A 369 -18.13 -22.29 -2.22
N PHE A 370 -16.96 -22.07 -2.83
CA PHE A 370 -15.67 -22.37 -2.22
C PHE A 370 -14.70 -21.20 -2.33
N ALA A 371 -13.83 -21.04 -1.33
CA ALA A 371 -12.72 -20.09 -1.40
C ALA A 371 -11.45 -20.67 -0.75
N ILE A 372 -10.32 -20.58 -1.47
CA ILE A 372 -9.03 -21.12 -1.02
C ILE A 372 -8.12 -19.99 -0.54
N PHE A 373 -7.61 -20.07 0.70
CA PHE A 373 -6.71 -19.05 1.29
C PHE A 373 -5.61 -19.69 2.15
N GLY A 374 -4.62 -18.89 2.55
CA GLY A 374 -3.53 -19.35 3.41
C GLY A 374 -2.68 -20.48 2.81
N GLY A 375 -2.76 -20.66 1.49
CA GLY A 375 -2.12 -21.75 0.75
C GLY A 375 -2.74 -23.15 0.92
N ARG A 376 -3.47 -23.44 2.01
CA ARG A 376 -4.03 -24.77 2.34
C ARG A 376 -5.28 -24.71 3.23
N CYS A 377 -6.05 -23.63 3.16
CA CYS A 377 -7.31 -23.49 3.89
C CYS A 377 -8.46 -23.38 2.90
N LEU A 378 -9.56 -24.07 3.18
CA LEU A 378 -10.75 -24.10 2.32
C LEU A 378 -11.95 -23.59 3.12
N ALA A 379 -12.57 -22.51 2.63
CA ALA A 379 -13.90 -22.10 3.06
C ALA A 379 -14.95 -22.80 2.18
N VAL A 380 -15.94 -23.42 2.82
CA VAL A 380 -17.02 -24.17 2.20
C VAL A 380 -18.35 -23.53 2.59
N ASN A 381 -19.14 -23.14 1.61
CA ASN A 381 -20.47 -22.57 1.79
C ASN A 381 -21.52 -23.46 1.12
N PRO A 382 -22.49 -24.01 1.87
CA PRO A 382 -23.63 -24.71 1.28
C PRO A 382 -24.55 -23.77 0.49
N PRO A 383 -25.24 -24.26 -0.56
CA PRO A 383 -26.15 -23.47 -1.36
C PRO A 383 -27.27 -22.84 -0.49
N HIS A 384 -27.56 -21.57 -0.71
CA HIS A 384 -28.63 -20.81 -0.04
C HIS A 384 -28.50 -20.73 1.50
N LYS A 385 -27.30 -20.94 2.04
CA LYS A 385 -27.03 -20.94 3.47
C LYS A 385 -25.98 -19.88 3.82
N PRO A 386 -26.09 -19.15 4.95
CA PRO A 386 -25.10 -18.18 5.37
C PRO A 386 -23.85 -18.82 6.00
N GLN A 387 -23.89 -20.12 6.32
CA GLN A 387 -22.80 -20.80 7.02
C GLN A 387 -21.54 -20.96 6.15
N LEU A 388 -20.37 -20.71 6.75
CA LEU A 388 -19.05 -20.90 6.16
C LEU A 388 -18.24 -21.87 7.04
N LEU A 389 -18.07 -23.10 6.57
CA LEU A 389 -17.22 -24.09 7.21
C LEU A 389 -15.76 -23.89 6.76
N ILE A 390 -14.83 -23.73 7.70
CA ILE A 390 -13.40 -23.57 7.43
C ILE A 390 -12.67 -24.88 7.72
N LEU A 391 -12.00 -25.42 6.70
CA LEU A 391 -11.24 -26.67 6.76
C LEU A 391 -9.74 -26.40 6.58
N ASP A 392 -8.89 -27.10 7.34
CA ASP A 392 -7.44 -27.15 7.12
C ASP A 392 -7.11 -28.37 6.23
N THR A 393 -6.65 -28.12 5.00
CA THR A 393 -6.35 -29.18 4.03
C THR A 393 -4.93 -29.75 4.16
N LYS A 394 -4.23 -29.47 5.26
CA LYS A 394 -2.92 -30.10 5.59
C LYS A 394 -3.05 -31.57 5.98
N GLN A 395 -4.17 -31.96 6.56
CA GLN A 395 -4.41 -33.31 7.06
C GLN A 395 -5.50 -33.99 6.21
N SER A 396 -5.50 -35.33 6.20
CA SER A 396 -6.50 -36.14 5.52
C SER A 396 -7.13 -37.11 6.54
N PRO A 397 -8.43 -37.01 6.84
CA PRO A 397 -9.39 -36.04 6.30
C PRO A 397 -9.11 -34.60 6.81
N PRO A 398 -9.51 -33.55 6.07
CA PRO A 398 -9.30 -32.17 6.49
C PRO A 398 -10.12 -31.84 7.76
N PRO A 399 -9.47 -31.51 8.89
CA PRO A 399 -10.20 -31.16 10.10
C PRO A 399 -10.91 -29.81 9.95
N GLN A 400 -12.07 -29.70 10.59
CA GLN A 400 -12.74 -28.43 10.80
C GLN A 400 -11.90 -27.54 11.73
N VAL A 401 -11.61 -26.33 11.27
CA VAL A 401 -10.96 -25.29 12.07
C VAL A 401 -12.02 -24.48 12.83
N THR A 402 -13.07 -24.03 12.12
CA THR A 402 -14.17 -23.26 12.70
C THR A 402 -15.40 -23.29 11.79
N LEU A 403 -16.55 -22.96 12.34
CA LEU A 403 -17.79 -22.67 11.62
C LEU A 403 -18.13 -21.19 11.82
N LEU A 404 -18.34 -20.47 10.72
CA LEU A 404 -18.68 -19.05 10.70
C LEU A 404 -20.01 -18.85 9.99
N GLU A 405 -20.52 -17.62 10.02
CA GLU A 405 -21.62 -17.18 9.16
C GLU A 405 -21.20 -15.94 8.37
N THR A 406 -21.85 -15.67 7.24
CA THR A 406 -21.68 -14.42 6.50
C THR A 406 -23.01 -13.85 6.04
N ALA A 407 -23.04 -12.55 5.75
CA ALA A 407 -24.21 -11.93 5.16
C ALA A 407 -24.51 -12.51 3.76
N VAL A 408 -25.79 -12.48 3.40
CA VAL A 408 -26.29 -12.91 2.09
C VAL A 408 -26.68 -11.67 1.30
N PHE A 409 -26.32 -11.64 0.01
CA PHE A 409 -26.73 -10.61 -0.94
C PHE A 409 -27.48 -11.29 -2.09
N GLY A 410 -28.76 -10.97 -2.25
CA GLY A 410 -29.67 -11.78 -3.07
C GLY A 410 -29.80 -13.18 -2.45
N ASP A 411 -29.50 -14.23 -3.22
CA ASP A 411 -29.50 -15.62 -2.75
C ASP A 411 -28.09 -16.19 -2.52
N THR A 412 -27.05 -15.33 -2.51
CA THR A 412 -25.64 -15.76 -2.45
C THR A 412 -24.95 -15.23 -1.20
N ALA A 413 -24.28 -16.12 -0.47
CA ALA A 413 -23.42 -15.76 0.66
C ALA A 413 -22.22 -14.92 0.18
N VAL A 414 -21.95 -13.80 0.86
CA VAL A 414 -20.88 -12.88 0.46
C VAL A 414 -19.60 -13.22 1.21
N PHE A 415 -18.66 -13.84 0.51
CA PHE A 415 -17.31 -14.08 1.00
C PHE A 415 -16.33 -14.21 -0.16
N ALA A 416 -15.06 -13.93 0.09
CA ALA A 416 -14.01 -14.08 -0.92
C ALA A 416 -12.65 -14.28 -0.28
N ALA A 417 -11.73 -14.94 -0.99
CA ALA A 417 -10.39 -15.21 -0.50
C ALA A 417 -9.31 -14.51 -1.32
N THR A 418 -8.42 -13.80 -0.65
CA THR A 418 -7.10 -13.40 -1.16
C THR A 418 -6.10 -14.55 -0.96
N PRO A 419 -4.84 -14.45 -1.46
CA PRO A 419 -3.86 -15.52 -1.26
C PRO A 419 -3.67 -15.90 0.22
N ARG A 420 -3.74 -14.93 1.13
CA ARG A 420 -3.53 -15.19 2.56
C ARG A 420 -4.79 -15.14 3.42
N HIS A 421 -5.75 -14.27 3.11
CA HIS A 421 -6.89 -14.02 4.00
C HIS A 421 -8.24 -14.38 3.37
N LEU A 422 -9.16 -14.81 4.23
CA LEU A 422 -10.59 -14.91 3.96
C LEU A 422 -11.28 -13.60 4.33
N TYR A 423 -12.21 -13.14 3.50
CA TYR A 423 -13.05 -11.99 3.76
C TYR A 423 -14.51 -12.41 3.79
N ARG A 424 -15.25 -11.93 4.79
CA ARG A 424 -16.70 -12.19 4.97
C ARG A 424 -17.37 -10.95 5.58
N ILE A 425 -18.69 -10.94 5.65
CA ILE A 425 -19.45 -9.89 6.34
C ILE A 425 -19.94 -10.43 7.68
N ALA A 426 -19.68 -9.70 8.77
CA ALA A 426 -20.17 -9.99 10.12
C ALA A 426 -20.79 -8.73 10.72
N GLY A 427 -22.11 -8.73 10.93
CA GLY A 427 -22.83 -7.50 11.30
C GLY A 427 -22.60 -6.41 10.25
N ASP A 428 -22.16 -5.23 10.71
CA ASP A 428 -21.89 -4.06 9.87
C ASP A 428 -20.42 -3.95 9.41
N TRP A 429 -19.67 -5.05 9.47
CA TRP A 429 -18.23 -5.07 9.18
C TRP A 429 -17.86 -6.10 8.12
N ILE A 430 -16.96 -5.70 7.23
CA ILE A 430 -16.15 -6.63 6.45
C ILE A 430 -15.02 -7.11 7.34
N MET A 431 -15.00 -8.41 7.62
CA MET A 431 -14.01 -9.08 8.43
C MET A 431 -12.91 -9.66 7.53
N ARG A 432 -11.65 -9.48 7.91
CA ARG A 432 -10.48 -10.15 7.32
C ARG A 432 -9.98 -11.19 8.30
N GLY A 433 -9.97 -12.46 7.90
CA GLY A 433 -9.51 -13.57 8.71
C GLY A 433 -8.35 -14.35 8.12
N GLU A 434 -7.55 -14.95 8.98
CA GLU A 434 -6.48 -15.89 8.64
C GLU A 434 -6.34 -16.97 9.71
N ILE A 435 -5.57 -18.01 9.39
CA ILE A 435 -5.26 -19.07 10.35
C ILE A 435 -3.86 -18.82 10.92
N ARG A 436 -3.77 -18.65 12.24
CA ARG A 436 -2.53 -18.58 13.01
C ARG A 436 -2.54 -19.65 14.09
N ASP A 437 -1.48 -20.44 14.16
CA ASP A 437 -1.31 -21.51 15.16
C ASP A 437 -2.52 -22.47 15.26
N GLY A 438 -3.12 -22.80 14.11
CA GLY A 438 -4.28 -23.70 14.01
C GLY A 438 -5.62 -23.10 14.42
N ARG A 439 -5.66 -21.79 14.76
CA ARG A 439 -6.89 -21.07 15.10
C ARG A 439 -7.23 -20.03 14.04
N TYR A 440 -8.52 -19.84 13.81
CA TYR A 440 -9.02 -18.77 12.96
C TYR A 440 -9.10 -17.47 13.76
N LEU A 441 -8.42 -16.43 13.28
CA LEU A 441 -8.43 -15.08 13.85
C LEU A 441 -8.89 -14.11 12.78
N GLU A 442 -9.68 -13.11 13.16
CA GLU A 442 -10.18 -12.10 12.23
C GLU A 442 -10.24 -10.70 12.86
N GLU A 443 -10.23 -9.69 12.00
CA GLU A 443 -10.33 -8.28 12.37
C GLU A 443 -11.25 -7.54 11.40
N ALA A 444 -11.92 -6.49 11.87
CA ALA A 444 -12.73 -5.62 11.03
C ALA A 444 -11.81 -4.71 10.19
N VAL A 445 -12.01 -4.67 8.86
CA VAL A 445 -11.17 -3.90 7.94
C VAL A 445 -11.90 -2.82 7.16
N ALA A 446 -13.22 -2.92 7.04
CA ALA A 446 -14.08 -1.95 6.39
C ALA A 446 -15.52 -2.09 6.90
N THR A 447 -16.34 -1.08 6.69
CA THR A 447 -17.78 -1.14 6.98
C THR A 447 -18.52 -1.90 5.88
N ALA A 448 -19.55 -2.64 6.27
CA ALA A 448 -20.51 -3.28 5.38
C ALA A 448 -21.93 -2.77 5.70
N HIS A 449 -22.75 -2.66 4.67
CA HIS A 449 -24.18 -2.46 4.77
C HIS A 449 -24.91 -3.80 4.57
N HIS A 450 -25.75 -4.17 5.53
CA HIS A 450 -26.52 -5.41 5.53
C HIS A 450 -27.35 -5.57 4.25
N ALA A 451 -27.26 -6.74 3.59
CA ALA A 451 -27.92 -7.07 2.33
C ALA A 451 -27.69 -6.08 1.16
N GLN A 452 -26.73 -5.16 1.32
CA GLN A 452 -26.44 -4.08 0.37
C GLN A 452 -24.98 -4.07 -0.06
N THR A 453 -24.12 -4.85 0.59
CA THR A 453 -22.71 -4.93 0.27
C THR A 453 -22.39 -6.25 -0.38
N TRP A 454 -21.71 -6.18 -1.52
CA TRP A 454 -21.15 -7.32 -2.21
C TRP A 454 -19.70 -7.05 -2.53
N PHE A 455 -18.83 -8.06 -2.43
CA PHE A 455 -17.43 -7.94 -2.83
C PHE A 455 -16.86 -9.26 -3.34
N THR A 456 -15.75 -9.14 -4.05
CA THR A 456 -14.88 -10.25 -4.44
C THR A 456 -13.41 -9.91 -4.13
N ALA A 457 -12.54 -10.91 -4.17
CA ALA A 457 -11.15 -10.78 -3.75
C ALA A 457 -10.17 -10.90 -4.92
N SER A 458 -9.06 -10.19 -4.81
CA SER A 458 -7.93 -10.32 -5.71
C SER A 458 -7.29 -11.70 -5.53
N PRO A 459 -7.10 -12.47 -6.61
CA PRO A 459 -6.42 -13.76 -6.57
C PRO A 459 -4.90 -13.64 -6.44
N CYS A 460 -4.35 -12.44 -6.56
CA CYS A 460 -2.91 -12.21 -6.73
C CYS A 460 -2.30 -11.26 -5.69
N ASN A 461 -3.12 -10.57 -4.91
CA ASN A 461 -2.69 -9.67 -3.84
C ASN A 461 -3.76 -9.62 -2.75
N GLU A 462 -3.48 -8.90 -1.67
CA GLU A 462 -4.32 -8.85 -0.47
C GLU A 462 -5.38 -7.74 -0.55
N ALA A 463 -6.04 -7.59 -1.71
CA ALA A 463 -7.10 -6.61 -1.94
C ALA A 463 -8.46 -7.28 -2.19
N ILE A 464 -9.53 -6.64 -1.76
CA ILE A 464 -10.91 -6.94 -2.18
C ILE A 464 -11.50 -5.72 -2.87
N ALA A 465 -12.49 -5.93 -3.73
CA ALA A 465 -13.22 -4.87 -4.39
C ALA A 465 -14.67 -5.27 -4.46
N GLY A 466 -15.55 -4.28 -4.33
CA GLY A 466 -16.96 -4.52 -4.19
C GLY A 466 -17.75 -3.27 -4.44
N TYR A 467 -19.03 -3.34 -4.08
CA TYR A 467 -19.89 -2.17 -4.07
C TYR A 467 -20.87 -2.23 -2.90
N HIS A 468 -21.30 -1.04 -2.50
CA HIS A 468 -22.45 -0.84 -1.63
C HIS A 468 -23.62 -0.33 -2.48
N ARG A 469 -24.76 -0.99 -2.41
CA ARG A 469 -26.02 -0.53 -3.00
C ARG A 469 -26.76 0.33 -1.97
N ILE A 470 -26.69 1.64 -2.11
CA ILE A 470 -27.34 2.60 -1.23
C ILE A 470 -28.50 3.21 -2.01
N PHE A 471 -29.73 2.83 -1.68
CA PHE A 471 -30.93 3.16 -2.46
C PHE A 471 -30.80 2.69 -3.94
N ALA A 472 -30.81 3.63 -4.89
CA ALA A 472 -30.63 3.38 -6.31
C ALA A 472 -29.16 3.54 -6.78
N GLU A 473 -28.25 3.95 -5.89
CA GLU A 473 -26.84 4.19 -6.23
C GLU A 473 -25.96 2.98 -5.90
N TYR A 474 -24.96 2.75 -6.74
CA TYR A 474 -23.90 1.78 -6.50
C TYR A 474 -22.60 2.52 -6.21
N ARG A 475 -22.07 2.35 -5.00
CA ARG A 475 -20.78 2.91 -4.60
C ARG A 475 -19.73 1.81 -4.61
N CYS A 476 -18.93 1.78 -5.66
CA CYS A 476 -17.85 0.80 -5.77
C CYS A 476 -16.67 1.19 -4.89
N PHE A 477 -15.95 0.20 -4.36
CA PHE A 477 -14.79 0.39 -3.50
C PHE A 477 -13.71 -0.66 -3.79
N VAL A 478 -12.48 -0.36 -3.38
CA VAL A 478 -11.39 -1.31 -3.25
C VAL A 478 -10.78 -1.17 -1.85
N GLN A 479 -10.71 -2.29 -1.12
CA GLN A 479 -10.08 -2.38 0.18
C GLN A 479 -8.74 -3.11 0.03
N THR A 480 -7.67 -2.48 0.51
CA THR A 480 -6.31 -3.05 0.52
C THR A 480 -5.77 -3.09 1.95
N PRO A 481 -4.59 -3.69 2.21
CA PRO A 481 -3.95 -3.61 3.52
C PRO A 481 -3.54 -2.18 3.90
N HIS A 482 -3.54 -1.26 2.94
CA HIS A 482 -3.17 0.14 3.12
C HIS A 482 -4.36 1.08 3.30
N GLY A 483 -5.59 0.57 3.21
CA GLY A 483 -6.83 1.36 3.36
C GLY A 483 -7.91 1.01 2.34
N SER A 484 -9.09 1.60 2.55
CA SER A 484 -10.23 1.60 1.64
C SER A 484 -10.15 2.79 0.68
N TYR A 485 -10.53 2.58 -0.58
CA TYR A 485 -10.61 3.61 -1.59
C TYR A 485 -11.91 3.47 -2.38
N ASP A 486 -12.62 4.58 -2.53
CA ASP A 486 -13.80 4.62 -3.39
C ASP A 486 -13.38 4.56 -4.86
N LEU A 487 -14.18 3.85 -5.66
CA LEU A 487 -14.08 3.79 -7.10
C LEU A 487 -15.22 4.66 -7.64
N PRO A 488 -15.00 5.96 -7.87
CA PRO A 488 -16.05 6.84 -8.35
C PRO A 488 -16.51 6.34 -9.72
N LEU A 489 -17.79 6.03 -9.87
CA LEU A 489 -18.40 5.68 -11.15
C LEU A 489 -19.27 6.85 -11.63
N PRO A 490 -19.38 7.11 -12.94
CA PRO A 490 -20.31 8.09 -13.47
C PRO A 490 -21.75 7.63 -13.20
N PRO A 491 -22.66 8.55 -12.83
CA PRO A 491 -24.07 8.20 -12.71
C PRO A 491 -24.65 7.85 -14.09
N PRO A 492 -25.63 6.92 -14.17
CA PRO A 492 -26.37 6.67 -15.41
C PRO A 492 -27.11 7.92 -15.91
N ALA A 493 -27.34 8.02 -17.22
CA ALA A 493 -28.11 9.14 -17.77
C ALA A 493 -29.60 9.02 -17.39
N PRO A 494 -30.38 10.12 -17.48
CA PRO A 494 -31.82 10.08 -17.18
C PRO A 494 -32.56 9.02 -18.01
N GLY A 495 -33.29 8.13 -17.33
CA GLY A 495 -34.00 7.00 -17.95
C GLY A 495 -33.18 5.71 -18.10
N GLU A 496 -31.93 5.71 -17.66
CA GLU A 496 -31.06 4.53 -17.61
C GLU A 496 -30.99 3.93 -16.20
N HIS A 497 -30.73 2.63 -16.10
CA HIS A 497 -30.55 1.93 -14.82
C HIS A 497 -29.37 0.95 -14.87
N ILE A 498 -28.72 0.72 -13.73
CA ILE A 498 -27.65 -0.29 -13.61
C ILE A 498 -28.30 -1.67 -13.50
N ALA A 499 -28.09 -2.49 -14.53
CA ALA A 499 -28.57 -3.87 -14.61
C ALA A 499 -27.59 -4.88 -14.02
N GLY A 500 -26.31 -4.53 -13.89
CA GLY A 500 -25.31 -5.40 -13.25
C GLY A 500 -23.93 -4.75 -13.16
N ILE A 501 -23.11 -5.25 -12.23
CA ILE A 501 -21.71 -4.83 -12.06
C ILE A 501 -20.84 -6.08 -12.00
N ARG A 502 -19.76 -6.10 -12.79
CA ARG A 502 -18.72 -7.13 -12.75
C ARG A 502 -17.38 -6.49 -12.39
N LEU A 503 -16.63 -7.16 -11.53
CA LEU A 503 -15.30 -6.73 -11.10
C LEU A 503 -14.25 -7.73 -11.59
N ARG A 504 -13.22 -7.25 -12.27
CA ARG A 504 -12.06 -8.05 -12.70
C ARG A 504 -10.79 -7.47 -12.12
N PHE A 505 -10.00 -8.32 -11.47
CA PHE A 505 -8.69 -7.94 -10.95
C PHE A 505 -7.59 -8.12 -11.99
N ALA A 506 -6.59 -7.27 -11.92
CA ALA A 506 -5.25 -7.47 -12.46
C ALA A 506 -4.23 -7.14 -11.34
N PRO A 507 -2.91 -7.38 -11.53
CA PRO A 507 -1.91 -7.29 -10.46
C PRO A 507 -1.97 -6.03 -9.61
N ASN A 508 -2.22 -4.89 -10.27
CA ASN A 508 -2.16 -3.56 -9.66
C ASN A 508 -3.39 -2.71 -9.99
N GLN A 509 -4.44 -3.31 -10.55
CA GLN A 509 -5.65 -2.60 -10.97
C GLN A 509 -6.88 -3.47 -10.81
N VAL A 510 -8.03 -2.81 -10.76
CA VAL A 510 -9.35 -3.40 -10.79
C VAL A 510 -10.16 -2.73 -11.89
N THR A 511 -10.83 -3.53 -12.71
CA THR A 511 -11.72 -3.07 -13.75
C THR A 511 -13.15 -3.34 -13.31
N VAL A 512 -13.98 -2.31 -13.38
CA VAL A 512 -15.41 -2.32 -13.06
C VAL A 512 -16.15 -2.22 -14.38
N ALA A 513 -16.82 -3.31 -14.78
CA ALA A 513 -17.73 -3.31 -15.92
C ALA A 513 -19.16 -3.15 -15.40
N VAL A 514 -19.83 -2.07 -15.82
CA VAL A 514 -21.18 -1.69 -15.43
C VAL A 514 -22.09 -1.90 -16.63
N ARG A 515 -23.09 -2.75 -16.47
CA ARG A 515 -24.13 -2.97 -17.48
C ARG A 515 -25.27 -1.99 -17.24
N ILE A 516 -25.53 -1.13 -18.23
CA ILE A 516 -26.54 -0.07 -18.15
C ILE A 516 -27.67 -0.36 -19.13
N GLY A 517 -28.90 -0.39 -18.63
CA GLY A 517 -30.11 -0.66 -19.41
C GLY A 517 -30.93 0.60 -19.65
N ARG A 518 -31.49 0.72 -20.86
CA ARG A 518 -32.50 1.72 -21.24
C ARG A 518 -33.57 1.03 -22.09
N GLN A 519 -34.80 0.95 -21.59
CA GLN A 519 -35.88 0.16 -22.22
C GLN A 519 -35.45 -1.30 -22.49
N LYS A 520 -35.37 -1.73 -23.76
CA LYS A 520 -34.92 -3.09 -24.18
C LYS A 520 -33.45 -3.13 -24.67
N GLN A 521 -32.72 -2.03 -24.57
CA GLN A 521 -31.32 -1.94 -25.01
C GLN A 521 -30.38 -1.91 -23.80
N TYR A 522 -29.20 -2.51 -23.95
CA TYR A 522 -28.15 -2.56 -22.94
C TYR A 522 -26.82 -2.10 -23.53
N ARG A 523 -26.04 -1.37 -22.73
CA ARG A 523 -24.62 -1.08 -23.01
C ARG A 523 -23.74 -1.50 -21.85
N GLN A 524 -22.46 -1.69 -22.12
CA GLN A 524 -21.47 -1.94 -21.08
C GLN A 524 -20.45 -0.80 -21.01
N ASP A 525 -20.36 -0.18 -19.83
CA ASP A 525 -19.36 0.83 -19.51
C ASP A 525 -18.27 0.20 -18.64
N THR A 526 -17.03 0.25 -19.10
CA THR A 526 -15.89 -0.37 -18.44
C THR A 526 -14.95 0.71 -17.90
N HIS A 527 -14.70 0.67 -16.60
CA HIS A 527 -13.89 1.64 -15.89
C HIS A 527 -12.73 0.95 -15.17
N THR A 528 -11.50 1.32 -15.49
CA THR A 528 -10.31 0.71 -14.88
C THR A 528 -9.69 1.65 -13.86
N PHE A 529 -9.38 1.11 -12.69
CA PHE A 529 -8.80 1.84 -11.56
C PHE A 529 -7.56 1.13 -11.04
N THR A 530 -6.59 1.89 -10.53
CA THR A 530 -5.56 1.30 -9.65
C THR A 530 -6.18 0.76 -8.37
N LEU A 531 -5.50 -0.14 -7.65
CA LEU A 531 -5.94 -0.61 -6.33
C LEU A 531 -5.95 0.50 -5.24
N ALA A 532 -5.49 1.71 -5.56
CA ALA A 532 -5.59 2.88 -4.70
C ALA A 532 -6.72 3.84 -5.16
N GLY A 533 -7.70 3.33 -5.91
CA GLY A 533 -8.89 4.08 -6.36
C GLY A 533 -8.65 5.13 -7.44
N LYS A 534 -7.42 5.26 -7.97
CA LYS A 534 -7.14 6.20 -9.07
C LYS A 534 -7.67 5.66 -10.40
N TRP A 535 -8.53 6.42 -11.07
CA TRP A 535 -8.99 6.17 -12.43
C TRP A 535 -7.83 6.07 -13.43
N LEU A 536 -7.85 5.05 -14.28
CA LEU A 536 -6.87 4.78 -15.33
C LEU A 536 -7.46 4.96 -16.73
N ASP A 537 -8.59 4.33 -17.02
CA ASP A 537 -9.20 4.32 -18.36
C ASP A 537 -10.72 4.09 -18.29
N ALA A 538 -11.43 4.49 -19.34
CA ALA A 538 -12.87 4.33 -19.50
C ALA A 538 -13.21 3.95 -20.95
N GLN A 539 -14.01 2.91 -21.15
CA GLN A 539 -14.46 2.45 -22.47
C GLN A 539 -15.96 2.15 -22.43
N SER A 540 -16.69 2.55 -23.46
CA SER A 540 -18.12 2.27 -23.61
C SER A 540 -18.35 1.61 -24.97
N GLY A 541 -19.15 0.53 -25.00
CA GLY A 541 -19.46 -0.20 -26.22
C GLY A 541 -20.85 -0.86 -26.18
N GLU A 542 -21.40 -1.16 -27.36
CA GLU A 542 -22.59 -2.00 -27.53
C GLU A 542 -22.23 -3.48 -27.32
N GLU A 543 -23.13 -4.24 -26.70
CA GLU A 543 -22.91 -5.65 -26.37
C GLU A 543 -23.16 -6.49 -27.64
N ASP A 544 -22.11 -7.01 -28.27
CA ASP A 544 -22.24 -8.09 -29.28
C ASP A 544 -22.65 -9.38 -28.56
N GLU A 545 -23.74 -10.03 -28.99
CA GLU A 545 -24.35 -11.24 -28.40
C GLU A 545 -23.46 -12.53 -28.49
N GLY A 546 -22.14 -12.39 -28.56
CA GLY A 546 -21.24 -13.44 -29.05
C GLY A 546 -20.34 -14.14 -28.04
N ASP A 547 -20.39 -13.88 -26.73
CA ASP A 547 -19.43 -14.48 -25.77
C ASP A 547 -20.09 -15.44 -24.78
N THR A 548 -20.44 -16.63 -25.28
CA THR A 548 -20.94 -17.79 -24.51
C THR A 548 -19.83 -18.64 -23.92
N ALA A 549 -18.62 -18.10 -23.74
CA ALA A 549 -17.55 -18.78 -23.01
C ALA A 549 -17.72 -18.59 -21.49
N VAL A 550 -17.84 -19.69 -20.76
CA VAL A 550 -17.77 -19.68 -19.29
C VAL A 550 -16.36 -19.29 -18.85
N HIS A 551 -16.14 -17.99 -18.65
CA HIS A 551 -14.92 -17.45 -18.09
C HIS A 551 -14.94 -17.57 -16.55
N LEU A 552 -14.22 -18.55 -16.01
CA LEU A 552 -13.84 -18.52 -14.59
C LEU A 552 -12.82 -17.39 -14.38
N PRO A 553 -12.99 -16.52 -13.37
CA PRO A 553 -12.14 -15.35 -13.21
C PRO A 553 -10.73 -15.77 -12.71
N HIS A 554 -9.70 -15.65 -13.55
CA HIS A 554 -8.30 -15.83 -13.15
C HIS A 554 -7.41 -14.65 -13.61
N PRO A 555 -6.61 -14.01 -12.75
CA PRO A 555 -5.78 -12.86 -13.10
C PRO A 555 -4.29 -13.15 -12.95
N GLN A 556 -3.52 -12.63 -13.91
CA GLN A 556 -2.08 -12.86 -14.11
C GLN A 556 -1.69 -14.21 -14.71
N GLY A 557 -2.68 -14.88 -15.27
CA GLY A 557 -2.48 -15.74 -16.39
C GLY A 557 -3.84 -16.24 -16.85
N GLY A 558 -4.06 -16.29 -18.17
CA GLY A 558 -5.23 -16.98 -18.68
C GLY A 558 -5.07 -18.46 -18.33
N ILE A 559 -5.92 -18.97 -17.44
CA ILE A 559 -6.17 -20.42 -17.41
C ILE A 559 -7.23 -20.64 -18.48
N ILE A 560 -6.79 -21.09 -19.65
CA ILE A 560 -7.72 -21.59 -20.67
C ILE A 560 -7.97 -23.05 -20.31
N TRP A 561 -9.23 -23.36 -20.04
CA TRP A 561 -9.67 -24.72 -19.79
C TRP A 561 -10.40 -25.21 -21.04
N THR A 562 -9.83 -26.20 -21.71
CA THR A 562 -10.53 -26.97 -22.72
C THR A 562 -10.87 -28.33 -22.11
N PRO A 563 -11.78 -29.12 -22.71
CA PRO A 563 -12.02 -30.51 -22.30
C PRO A 563 -10.78 -31.41 -22.32
N GLN A 564 -9.62 -30.92 -22.81
CA GLN A 564 -8.39 -31.69 -22.99
C GLN A 564 -7.21 -31.11 -22.19
N GLU A 565 -7.14 -29.82 -21.85
CA GLU A 565 -5.94 -29.24 -21.21
C GLU A 565 -6.22 -28.10 -20.23
N VAL A 566 -5.33 -27.93 -19.25
CA VAL A 566 -5.24 -26.78 -18.35
C VAL A 566 -3.99 -25.98 -18.72
N VAL A 567 -4.20 -24.94 -19.53
CA VAL A 567 -3.11 -24.11 -20.04
C VAL A 567 -2.98 -22.87 -19.17
N PHE A 568 -1.87 -22.75 -18.42
CA PHE A 568 -1.55 -21.53 -17.68
C PHE A 568 -0.69 -20.61 -18.54
N ASN A 569 -1.29 -19.54 -19.07
CA ASN A 569 -0.58 -18.50 -19.80
C ASN A 569 -0.37 -17.26 -18.91
N PRO A 570 0.82 -17.01 -18.34
CA PRO A 570 1.06 -15.92 -17.38
C PRO A 570 0.88 -14.49 -17.93
N ARG A 571 0.55 -14.31 -19.23
CA ARG A 571 0.15 -13.01 -19.79
C ARG A 571 -0.97 -13.18 -20.84
N ALA A 572 -2.19 -12.88 -20.45
CA ALA A 572 -3.23 -12.43 -21.37
C ALA A 572 -3.80 -11.12 -20.81
N GLY A 573 -3.91 -10.12 -21.68
CA GLY A 573 -4.20 -8.71 -21.37
C GLY A 573 -5.46 -8.44 -20.58
#